data_AF-A0A7Y5NRL4-F1
#
_entry.id   AF-A0A7Y5NRL4-F1
#
_cell.length_a   1.000
_cell.length_b   1.000
_cell.length_c   1.000
_cell.angle_alpha   90.00
_cell.angle_beta   90.00
_cell.angle_gamma   90.00
#
_symmetry.space_group_name_H-M   'P 1'
#
loop_
_entity.id
_entity.type
_entity.pdbx_description
1 polymer ?
#
loop_
_entity_poly.entity_id
_entity_poly.type
_entity_poly.pdbx_seq_one_letter_code
_entity_poly.pdbx_strand_id
1 'polypeptide(L)'
;MHARHLSFASLAFVLAAACGDKGSSGASTSSATATTTAASTSNAAAASATPAPEKTAEAAAGAEPGSVASLREKATGVMDALKKGDAKAAADFCLGKHRDGLEKYIAETIEKKDQSRSKAYQKWDGKLGEMRVDGDNARVAFGEDGTHVDYLSFRKKNGAWSLDDIPVAQKGQWEKWGKVVTE
;
A
#
# COMPACT_ATOMS: atom_id res chain seq x y z
N MET A 1 44.91 11.59 -30.14
CA MET A 1 44.88 11.07 -28.75
C MET A 1 43.81 9.99 -28.67
N HIS A 2 44.12 8.91 -27.97
CA HIS A 2 43.55 7.56 -28.12
C HIS A 2 42.03 7.45 -27.91
N ALA A 3 41.36 6.79 -28.86
CA ALA A 3 40.01 6.26 -28.74
C ALA A 3 39.99 5.01 -27.85
N ARG A 4 39.01 4.89 -26.95
CA ARG A 4 38.64 3.63 -26.29
C ARG A 4 37.14 3.47 -26.26
N HIS A 5 36.67 2.77 -27.29
CA HIS A 5 35.42 2.00 -27.32
C HIS A 5 35.43 0.98 -26.17
N LEU A 6 34.38 0.95 -25.35
CA LEU A 6 34.03 -0.24 -24.57
C LEU A 6 32.70 -0.76 -25.09
N SER A 7 32.81 -1.84 -25.87
CA SER A 7 31.74 -2.72 -26.29
C SER A 7 31.50 -3.73 -25.17
N PHE A 8 30.25 -3.88 -24.72
CA PHE A 8 29.84 -5.05 -23.95
C PHE A 8 28.70 -5.73 -24.68
N ALA A 9 28.99 -6.98 -25.06
CA ALA A 9 28.20 -7.86 -25.88
C ALA A 9 26.92 -8.33 -25.19
N SER A 10 25.89 -8.52 -26.00
CA SER A 10 24.64 -9.21 -25.70
C SER A 10 24.87 -10.59 -25.10
N LEU A 11 24.12 -10.93 -24.05
CA LEU A 11 23.87 -12.31 -23.66
C LEU A 11 22.41 -12.63 -23.99
N ALA A 12 22.21 -13.42 -25.04
CA ALA A 12 20.95 -14.08 -25.34
C ALA A 12 20.82 -15.31 -24.43
N PHE A 13 19.67 -15.49 -23.77
CA PHE A 13 19.33 -16.74 -23.11
C PHE A 13 18.16 -17.42 -23.80
N VAL A 14 18.32 -18.73 -23.96
CA VAL A 14 17.62 -19.66 -24.84
C VAL A 14 16.27 -20.10 -24.26
N LEU A 15 15.30 -20.26 -25.16
CA LEU A 15 13.99 -20.88 -24.95
C LEU A 15 14.11 -22.42 -24.88
N ALA A 16 13.49 -23.06 -23.89
CA ALA A 16 13.26 -24.51 -23.89
C ALA A 16 11.80 -24.83 -23.59
N ALA A 17 11.17 -25.50 -24.55
CA ALA A 17 9.83 -26.07 -24.48
C ALA A 17 9.84 -27.36 -23.65
N ALA A 18 8.80 -27.57 -22.85
CA ALA A 18 8.44 -28.89 -22.36
C ALA A 18 6.93 -29.08 -22.47
N CYS A 19 6.59 -30.07 -23.29
CA CYS A 19 5.29 -30.64 -23.53
C CYS A 19 4.77 -31.34 -22.25
N GLY A 20 3.47 -31.24 -21.99
CA GLY A 20 2.82 -31.86 -20.84
C GLY A 20 1.32 -31.98 -21.07
N ASP A 21 0.96 -32.85 -22.01
CA ASP A 21 -0.40 -33.29 -22.31
C ASP A 21 -0.89 -34.25 -21.21
N LYS A 22 -2.00 -33.90 -20.53
CA LYS A 22 -3.05 -34.87 -20.16
C LYS A 22 -4.31 -34.15 -19.65
N GLY A 23 -5.39 -34.25 -20.43
CA GLY A 23 -6.70 -33.72 -20.06
C GLY A 23 -7.43 -34.52 -18.99
N SER A 24 -8.57 -33.99 -18.53
CA SER A 24 -9.83 -34.72 -18.52
C SER A 24 -11.01 -33.78 -18.24
N SER A 25 -12.13 -34.18 -18.81
CA SER A 25 -13.39 -33.49 -19.08
C SER A 25 -14.24 -33.05 -17.88
N GLY A 26 -15.18 -32.16 -18.20
CA GLY A 26 -16.49 -32.04 -17.54
C GLY A 26 -16.76 -30.64 -16.99
N ALA A 27 -17.95 -30.05 -17.05
CA ALA A 27 -19.19 -30.31 -17.76
C ALA A 27 -20.02 -29.02 -17.61
N SER A 28 -20.75 -28.71 -18.66
CA SER A 28 -22.01 -27.95 -18.74
C SER A 28 -22.36 -26.96 -17.62
N THR A 29 -22.34 -25.69 -18.00
CA THR A 29 -23.12 -24.62 -17.39
C THR A 29 -24.62 -24.90 -17.51
N SER A 30 -25.36 -24.69 -16.43
CA SER A 30 -26.80 -24.46 -16.46
C SER A 30 -27.22 -23.56 -15.31
N SER A 31 -28.25 -22.78 -15.62
CA SER A 31 -28.63 -21.51 -15.05
C SER A 31 -29.50 -21.59 -13.79
N ALA A 32 -29.52 -20.46 -13.07
CA ALA A 32 -30.67 -19.79 -12.43
C ALA A 32 -31.58 -20.55 -11.43
N THR A 33 -31.84 -19.95 -10.26
CA THR A 33 -33.05 -19.13 -9.97
C THR A 33 -33.19 -18.89 -8.46
N ALA A 34 -33.81 -17.75 -8.14
CA ALA A 34 -34.12 -17.14 -6.86
C ALA A 34 -34.85 -18.00 -5.80
N THR A 35 -34.74 -17.54 -4.55
CA THR A 35 -35.75 -17.77 -3.50
C THR A 35 -36.06 -16.44 -2.81
N THR A 36 -37.36 -16.16 -2.68
CA THR A 36 -37.97 -14.95 -2.13
C THR A 36 -38.65 -15.28 -0.79
N THR A 37 -38.42 -14.41 0.21
CA THR A 37 -39.31 -13.91 1.30
C THR A 37 -40.09 -14.86 2.23
N ALA A 38 -39.95 -14.62 3.55
CA ALA A 38 -41.01 -14.27 4.55
C ALA A 38 -40.40 -14.36 5.97
N ALA A 39 -40.17 -13.26 6.71
CA ALA A 39 -41.10 -12.49 7.55
C ALA A 39 -41.63 -13.23 8.81
N SER A 40 -41.28 -12.72 10.01
CA SER A 40 -42.13 -12.69 11.23
C SER A 40 -41.54 -11.82 12.35
N THR A 41 -42.04 -10.58 12.39
CA THR A 41 -42.61 -9.76 13.50
C THR A 41 -42.31 -9.92 15.01
N SER A 42 -42.29 -8.72 15.64
CA SER A 42 -42.74 -8.29 17.00
C SER A 42 -41.69 -8.28 18.13
N ASN A 43 -41.18 -7.16 18.68
CA ASN A 43 -41.74 -5.92 19.30
C ASN A 43 -41.88 -6.01 20.84
N ALA A 44 -41.06 -5.24 21.59
CA ALA A 44 -41.46 -4.42 22.74
C ALA A 44 -40.23 -3.84 23.50
N ALA A 45 -40.45 -2.64 24.04
CA ALA A 45 -39.49 -1.66 24.53
C ALA A 45 -39.00 -1.84 25.98
N ALA A 46 -37.87 -1.20 26.33
CA ALA A 46 -37.73 -0.38 27.54
C ALA A 46 -36.44 0.46 27.48
N ALA A 47 -36.56 1.70 27.95
CA ALA A 47 -35.60 2.78 27.85
C ALA A 47 -34.44 2.67 28.85
N SER A 48 -33.29 3.28 28.52
CA SER A 48 -32.60 4.31 29.33
C SER A 48 -31.18 4.58 28.81
N ALA A 49 -30.83 5.87 28.76
CA ALA A 49 -29.47 6.45 28.77
C ALA A 49 -28.54 6.29 27.54
N THR A 50 -28.47 7.37 26.76
CA THR A 50 -27.29 8.03 26.13
C THR A 50 -25.89 7.63 26.68
N PRO A 51 -24.77 7.74 25.91
CA PRO A 51 -24.58 8.11 24.50
C PRO A 51 -23.93 7.01 23.64
N ALA A 52 -24.00 7.23 22.32
CA ALA A 52 -23.23 6.53 21.31
C ALA A 52 -21.72 6.53 21.64
N PRO A 53 -20.97 5.45 21.33
CA PRO A 53 -19.60 5.63 20.91
C PRO A 53 -19.63 6.20 19.49
N GLU A 54 -19.97 7.48 19.38
CA GLU A 54 -19.34 8.33 18.38
C GLU A 54 -17.86 8.33 18.75
N LYS A 55 -17.10 7.35 18.23
CA LYS A 55 -15.71 7.66 17.93
C LYS A 55 -15.77 8.53 16.68
N THR A 56 -16.14 9.78 16.93
CA THR A 56 -15.70 10.94 16.17
C THR A 56 -14.24 10.68 15.85
N ALA A 57 -13.98 10.22 14.63
CA ALA A 57 -12.74 10.53 13.99
C ALA A 57 -12.71 12.04 14.01
N GLU A 58 -12.01 12.56 15.01
CA GLU A 58 -11.59 13.95 15.08
C GLU A 58 -10.81 14.16 13.79
N ALA A 59 -11.54 14.58 12.76
CA ALA A 59 -10.94 15.23 11.63
C ALA A 59 -10.16 16.38 12.27
N ALA A 60 -8.83 16.28 12.21
CA ALA A 60 -7.95 17.38 12.47
C ALA A 60 -8.30 18.48 11.46
N ALA A 61 -9.32 19.26 11.79
CA ALA A 61 -9.71 20.45 11.10
C ALA A 61 -8.57 21.45 11.30
N GLY A 62 -7.72 21.57 10.28
CA GLY A 62 -6.65 22.57 10.25
C GLY A 62 -5.31 22.09 9.71
N ALA A 63 -5.11 20.79 9.44
CA ALA A 63 -3.90 20.35 8.76
C ALA A 63 -3.96 20.81 7.30
N GLU A 64 -3.14 21.80 6.92
CA GLU A 64 -2.95 22.14 5.50
C GLU A 64 -2.68 20.83 4.74
N PRO A 65 -3.28 20.59 3.56
CA PRO A 65 -3.21 19.28 2.86
C PRO A 65 -1.79 18.85 2.47
N GLY A 66 -0.83 19.77 2.61
CA GLY A 66 0.60 19.60 2.39
C GLY A 66 1.46 19.68 3.65
N SER A 67 0.86 19.73 4.83
CA SER A 67 1.54 19.72 6.13
C SER A 67 2.10 18.33 6.46
N VAL A 68 2.94 18.25 7.48
CA VAL A 68 3.51 16.99 7.96
C VAL A 68 2.45 16.17 8.70
N ALA A 69 1.55 16.80 9.45
CA ALA A 69 0.38 16.15 10.03
C ALA A 69 -0.45 15.42 8.96
N SER A 70 -0.77 16.09 7.85
CA SER A 70 -1.52 15.46 6.73
C SER A 70 -0.76 14.32 6.06
N LEU A 71 0.58 14.40 6.00
CA LEU A 71 1.43 13.32 5.50
C LEU A 71 1.33 12.10 6.42
N ARG A 72 1.38 12.31 7.73
CA ARG A 72 1.29 11.25 8.74
C ARG A 72 -0.05 10.53 8.70
N GLU A 73 -1.15 11.27 8.60
CA GLU A 73 -2.49 10.71 8.45
C GLU A 73 -2.59 9.84 7.19
N LYS A 74 -2.09 10.33 6.05
CA LYS A 74 -2.06 9.58 4.79
C LYS A 74 -1.20 8.32 4.89
N ALA A 75 -0.01 8.43 5.45
CA ALA A 75 0.89 7.29 5.67
C ALA A 75 0.25 6.21 6.56
N THR A 76 -0.45 6.63 7.61
CA THR A 76 -1.19 5.72 8.49
C THR A 76 -2.31 5.02 7.70
N GLY A 77 -3.10 5.78 6.94
CA GLY A 77 -4.18 5.23 6.10
C GLY A 77 -3.69 4.22 5.05
N VAL A 78 -2.55 4.50 4.40
CA VAL A 78 -1.90 3.56 3.48
C VAL A 78 -1.52 2.27 4.20
N MET A 79 -0.84 2.38 5.34
CA MET A 79 -0.41 1.19 6.11
C MET A 79 -1.58 0.37 6.64
N ASP A 80 -2.67 1.01 7.07
CA ASP A 80 -3.91 0.34 7.47
C ASP A 80 -4.52 -0.49 6.33
N ALA A 81 -4.55 0.06 5.11
CA ALA A 81 -5.01 -0.64 3.93
C ALA A 81 -4.09 -1.83 3.57
N LEU A 82 -2.78 -1.61 3.57
CA LEU A 82 -1.77 -2.65 3.31
C LEU A 82 -1.86 -3.80 4.33
N LYS A 83 -2.05 -3.48 5.61
CA LYS A 83 -2.20 -4.48 6.68
C LYS A 83 -3.47 -5.32 6.52
N LYS A 84 -4.55 -4.73 6.01
CA LYS A 84 -5.80 -5.43 5.69
C LYS A 84 -5.74 -6.23 4.38
N GLY A 85 -4.66 -6.10 3.62
CA GLY A 85 -4.54 -6.71 2.30
C GLY A 85 -5.38 -6.01 1.23
N ASP A 86 -5.81 -4.77 1.45
CA ASP A 86 -6.64 -4.00 0.53
C ASP A 86 -5.75 -3.15 -0.38
N ALA A 87 -5.33 -3.76 -1.50
CA ALA A 87 -4.48 -3.10 -2.49
C ALA A 87 -5.15 -1.86 -3.11
N LYS A 88 -6.47 -1.90 -3.27
CA LYS A 88 -7.24 -0.81 -3.85
C LYS A 88 -7.26 0.40 -2.93
N ALA A 89 -7.61 0.19 -1.67
CA ALA A 89 -7.63 1.26 -0.67
C ALA A 89 -6.25 1.88 -0.48
N ALA A 90 -5.17 1.08 -0.56
CA ALA A 90 -3.80 1.60 -0.51
C ALA A 90 -3.46 2.44 -1.76
N ALA A 91 -3.87 1.99 -2.95
CA ALA A 91 -3.62 2.70 -4.20
C ALA A 91 -4.44 3.99 -4.37
N ASP A 92 -5.58 4.13 -3.68
CA ASP A 92 -6.39 5.35 -3.69
C ASP A 92 -5.66 6.58 -3.09
N PHE A 93 -4.60 6.36 -2.32
CA PHE A 93 -3.73 7.44 -1.86
C PHE A 93 -2.76 7.94 -2.95
N CYS A 94 -2.66 7.26 -4.09
CA CYS A 94 -1.89 7.70 -5.25
C CYS A 94 -2.74 8.60 -6.15
N LEU A 95 -2.46 9.91 -6.09
CA LEU A 95 -3.09 10.91 -6.95
C LEU A 95 -2.36 10.96 -8.29
N GLY A 96 -2.71 10.06 -9.22
CA GLY A 96 -2.25 10.15 -10.60
C GLY A 96 -2.32 8.86 -11.41
N LYS A 97 -1.75 8.92 -12.62
CA LYS A 97 -1.74 7.85 -13.64
C LYS A 97 -1.03 6.55 -13.24
N HIS A 98 -0.36 6.54 -12.09
CA HIS A 98 0.38 5.38 -11.60
C HIS A 98 -0.43 4.54 -10.60
N ARG A 99 -1.65 4.98 -10.24
CA ARG A 99 -2.54 4.25 -9.32
C ARG A 99 -2.75 2.81 -9.73
N ASP A 100 -3.09 2.53 -10.98
CA ASP A 100 -3.38 1.16 -11.44
C ASP A 100 -2.13 0.25 -11.39
N GLY A 101 -0.96 0.82 -11.71
CA GLY A 101 0.33 0.13 -11.59
C GLY A 101 0.68 -0.17 -10.13
N LEU A 102 0.43 0.78 -9.23
CA LEU A 102 0.66 0.63 -7.80
C LEU A 102 -0.32 -0.37 -7.17
N GLU A 103 -1.60 -0.34 -7.55
CA GLU A 103 -2.61 -1.31 -7.12
C GLU A 103 -2.18 -2.73 -7.50
N LYS A 104 -1.81 -2.95 -8.78
CA LYS A 104 -1.32 -4.24 -9.25
C LYS A 104 -0.08 -4.69 -8.50
N TYR A 105 0.88 -3.78 -8.30
CA TYR A 105 2.11 -4.08 -7.59
C TYR A 105 1.87 -4.49 -6.13
N ILE A 106 0.99 -3.78 -5.43
CA ILE A 106 0.60 -4.08 -4.05
C ILE A 106 -0.16 -5.41 -3.99
N ALA A 107 -1.11 -5.63 -4.90
CA ALA A 107 -1.88 -6.87 -4.98
C ALA A 107 -0.97 -8.09 -5.19
N GLU A 108 -0.04 -8.02 -6.16
CA GLU A 108 0.94 -9.09 -6.40
C GLU A 108 1.85 -9.32 -5.18
N THR A 109 2.22 -8.25 -4.47
CA THR A 109 3.06 -8.34 -3.26
C THR A 109 2.33 -9.05 -2.12
N ILE A 110 1.04 -8.75 -1.93
CA ILE A 110 0.18 -9.39 -0.91
C ILE A 110 -0.11 -10.85 -1.28
N GLU A 111 -0.45 -11.12 -2.54
CA GLU A 111 -0.78 -12.47 -3.03
C GLU A 111 0.41 -13.42 -2.88
N LYS A 112 1.62 -12.93 -3.15
CA LYS A 112 2.84 -13.74 -3.09
C LYS A 112 3.27 -14.15 -1.68
N LYS A 113 2.62 -13.66 -0.60
CA LYS A 113 2.70 -13.95 0.87
C LYS A 113 4.07 -14.29 1.53
N ASP A 114 5.01 -14.86 0.81
CA ASP A 114 6.37 -15.21 1.20
C ASP A 114 7.38 -14.06 1.08
N GLN A 115 7.06 -13.01 0.32
CA GLN A 115 7.91 -11.83 0.18
C GLN A 115 8.04 -11.08 1.52
N SER A 116 9.28 -10.68 1.86
CA SER A 116 9.63 -9.95 3.09
C SER A 116 8.75 -8.73 3.35
N ARG A 117 8.28 -8.06 2.29
CA ARG A 117 7.40 -6.89 2.34
C ARG A 117 5.98 -7.18 2.82
N SER A 118 5.36 -8.27 2.35
CA SER A 118 4.03 -8.66 2.85
C SER A 118 4.08 -8.99 4.35
N LYS A 119 5.21 -9.56 4.81
CA LYS A 119 5.47 -9.81 6.24
C LYS A 119 5.67 -8.49 6.99
N ALA A 120 6.33 -7.49 6.40
CA ALA A 120 6.47 -6.17 7.01
C ALA A 120 5.11 -5.47 7.19
N TYR A 121 4.22 -5.51 6.20
CA TYR A 121 2.86 -4.94 6.30
C TYR A 121 2.05 -5.58 7.44
N GLN A 122 2.12 -6.90 7.58
CA GLN A 122 1.39 -7.61 8.64
C GLN A 122 2.00 -7.41 10.03
N LYS A 123 3.33 -7.30 10.12
CA LYS A 123 4.06 -7.05 11.37
C LYS A 123 3.97 -5.61 11.85
N TRP A 124 3.49 -4.69 11.02
CA TRP A 124 3.33 -3.29 11.39
C TRP A 124 2.48 -3.16 12.66
N ASP A 125 3.02 -2.50 13.67
CA ASP A 125 2.45 -2.36 15.02
C ASP A 125 1.48 -1.18 15.15
N GLY A 126 1.20 -0.50 14.03
CA GLY A 126 0.37 0.71 14.00
C GLY A 126 1.15 2.00 14.25
N LYS A 127 2.48 1.94 14.36
CA LYS A 127 3.33 3.13 14.53
C LYS A 127 4.15 3.40 13.29
N LEU A 128 4.14 4.65 12.85
CA LEU A 128 5.06 5.11 11.82
C LEU A 128 6.41 5.40 12.46
N GLY A 129 7.48 5.07 11.75
CA GLY A 129 8.85 5.38 12.12
C GLY A 129 9.23 6.80 11.71
N GLU A 130 10.52 6.98 11.45
CA GLU A 130 11.08 8.26 11.07
C GLU A 130 10.44 8.81 9.77
N MET A 131 10.09 10.09 9.81
CA MET A 131 9.61 10.83 8.63
C MET A 131 10.72 11.76 8.16
N ARG A 132 10.94 11.78 6.85
CA ARG A 132 11.93 12.65 6.20
C ARG A 132 11.26 13.41 5.07
N VAL A 133 11.62 14.69 4.92
CA VAL A 133 11.08 15.56 3.85
C VAL A 133 12.24 16.23 3.11
N ASP A 134 12.13 16.29 1.78
CA ASP A 134 13.04 16.97 0.88
C ASP A 134 12.23 17.70 -0.22
N GLY A 135 11.96 18.99 0.01
CA GLY A 135 11.10 19.79 -0.85
C GLY A 135 9.69 19.19 -0.99
N ASP A 136 9.31 18.86 -2.22
CA ASP A 136 8.02 18.25 -2.55
C ASP A 136 8.01 16.71 -2.45
N ASN A 137 9.06 16.11 -1.88
CA ASN A 137 9.12 14.68 -1.64
C ASN A 137 9.18 14.40 -0.14
N ALA A 138 8.52 13.32 0.27
CA ALA A 138 8.60 12.85 1.64
C ALA A 138 8.75 11.33 1.67
N ARG A 139 9.41 10.84 2.71
CA ARG A 139 9.56 9.43 2.99
C ARG A 139 9.15 9.14 4.42
N VAL A 140 8.35 8.11 4.61
CA VAL A 140 7.84 7.71 5.92
C VAL A 140 8.20 6.26 6.16
N ALA A 141 9.09 6.00 7.13
CA ALA A 141 9.44 4.64 7.50
C ALA A 141 8.25 3.96 8.20
N PHE A 142 8.06 2.68 7.92
CA PHE A 142 7.07 1.84 8.63
C PHE A 142 7.65 0.49 9.06
N GLY A 143 8.83 0.15 8.59
CA GLY A 143 9.60 -1.02 9.00
C GLY A 143 11.09 -0.71 8.90
N GLU A 144 11.85 -1.17 9.88
CA GLU A 144 13.31 -1.10 9.84
C GLU A 144 13.84 -2.45 10.33
N ASP A 145 14.74 -3.04 9.54
CA ASP A 145 15.67 -4.05 10.01
C ASP A 145 17.06 -3.41 10.16
N GLY A 146 17.98 -4.09 10.85
CA GLY A 146 19.31 -3.52 11.13
C GLY A 146 20.11 -3.07 9.88
N THR A 147 19.66 -3.43 8.68
CA THR A 147 20.32 -3.13 7.39
C THR A 147 19.45 -2.34 6.40
N HIS A 148 18.12 -2.46 6.48
CA HIS A 148 17.18 -1.88 5.53
C HIS A 148 16.02 -1.16 6.23
N VAL A 149 15.49 -0.16 5.55
CA VAL A 149 14.30 0.58 5.95
C VAL A 149 13.25 0.40 4.86
N ASP A 150 12.10 -0.14 5.23
CA ASP A 150 10.88 -0.15 4.43
C ASP A 150 10.14 1.18 4.64
N TYR A 151 9.85 1.88 3.55
CA TYR A 151 9.25 3.22 3.63
C TYR A 151 8.22 3.47 2.54
N LEU A 152 7.29 4.36 2.86
CA LEU A 152 6.36 4.95 1.92
C LEU A 152 7.00 6.20 1.30
N SER A 153 7.00 6.30 -0.02
CA SER A 153 7.43 7.48 -0.76
C SER A 153 6.22 8.32 -1.14
N PHE A 154 6.24 9.59 -0.80
CA PHE A 154 5.20 10.56 -1.11
C PHE A 154 5.75 11.69 -1.96
N ARG A 155 4.90 12.22 -2.82
CA ARG A 155 5.16 13.44 -3.59
C ARG A 155 4.01 14.42 -3.41
N LYS A 156 4.35 15.69 -3.25
CA LYS A 156 3.38 16.78 -3.20
C LYS A 156 2.87 17.07 -4.60
N LYS A 157 1.56 17.01 -4.81
CA LYS A 157 0.85 17.33 -6.05
C LYS A 157 -0.29 18.27 -5.73
N ASN A 158 -0.32 19.44 -6.37
CA ASN A 158 -1.34 20.47 -6.14
C ASN A 158 -1.51 20.83 -4.64
N GLY A 159 -0.40 20.92 -3.92
CA GLY A 159 -0.40 21.23 -2.49
C GLY A 159 -0.78 20.06 -1.57
N ALA A 160 -1.11 18.88 -2.09
CA ALA A 160 -1.48 17.70 -1.31
C ALA A 160 -0.47 16.55 -1.46
N TRP A 161 -0.22 15.80 -0.38
CA TRP A 161 0.61 14.60 -0.46
C TRP A 161 -0.11 13.46 -1.21
N SER A 162 0.61 12.85 -2.14
CA SER A 162 0.22 11.68 -2.91
C SER A 162 1.22 10.57 -2.66
N LEU A 163 0.74 9.35 -2.42
CA LEU A 163 1.60 8.17 -2.46
C LEU A 163 2.20 8.04 -3.87
N ASP A 164 3.50 7.81 -3.95
CA ASP A 164 4.25 7.64 -5.19
C ASP A 164 4.67 6.18 -5.36
N ASP A 165 5.31 5.61 -4.34
CA ASP A 165 5.81 4.24 -4.33
C ASP A 165 6.03 3.71 -2.90
N ILE A 166 6.29 2.42 -2.75
CA ILE A 166 6.65 1.76 -1.49
C ILE A 166 8.00 1.05 -1.66
N PRO A 167 9.13 1.75 -1.65
CA PRO A 167 10.46 1.15 -1.83
C PRO A 167 11.10 0.64 -0.52
N VAL A 168 12.28 0.03 -0.67
CA VAL A 168 13.18 -0.36 0.42
C VAL A 168 14.52 0.33 0.22
N ALA A 169 15.09 0.90 1.26
CA ALA A 169 16.42 1.53 1.21
C ALA A 169 17.36 0.83 2.17
N GLN A 170 18.66 0.83 1.86
CA GLN A 170 19.68 0.54 2.86
C GLN A 170 19.70 1.64 3.91
N LYS A 171 19.88 1.28 5.18
CA LYS A 171 19.86 2.23 6.31
C LYS A 171 20.84 3.39 6.13
N GLY A 172 22.07 3.11 5.66
CA GLY A 172 23.06 4.17 5.40
C GLY A 172 22.69 5.13 4.24
N GLN A 173 21.76 4.76 3.36
CA GLN A 173 21.19 5.66 2.34
C GLN A 173 19.98 6.41 2.87
N TRP A 174 19.18 5.76 3.72
CA TRP A 174 18.05 6.37 4.42
C TRP A 174 18.50 7.56 5.27
N GLU A 175 19.53 7.36 6.09
CA GLU A 175 20.03 8.36 7.04
C GLU A 175 20.58 9.63 6.36
N LYS A 176 21.06 9.50 5.13
CA LYS A 176 21.63 10.60 4.32
C LYS A 176 20.58 11.40 3.54
N TRP A 177 19.33 10.91 3.49
CA TRP A 177 18.31 11.49 2.65
C TRP A 177 17.41 12.46 3.42
N GLY A 178 17.11 13.62 2.84
CA GLY A 178 16.15 14.60 3.35
C GLY A 178 16.44 15.11 4.77
N LYS A 179 15.53 15.94 5.28
CA LYS A 179 15.55 16.40 6.67
C LYS A 179 14.63 15.52 7.50
N VAL A 180 15.11 15.06 8.65
CA VAL A 180 14.26 14.39 9.64
C VAL A 180 13.22 15.39 10.14
N VAL A 181 11.96 14.98 10.13
CA VAL A 181 10.86 15.77 10.64
C VAL A 181 10.31 15.08 11.87
N THR A 182 10.51 15.73 13.00
CA THR A 182 9.88 15.38 14.28
C THR A 182 8.74 16.37 14.47
N GLU A 183 7.50 15.93 14.24
CA GLU A 183 6.32 16.58 14.80
C GLU A 183 6.11 16.11 16.24
#